data_AF-A0A8J5WDT4-F1
#
_entry.id   AF-A0A8J5WDT4-F1
#
_cell.length_a   1.000
_cell.length_b   1.000
_cell.length_c   1.000
_cell.angle_alpha   90.00
_cell.angle_beta   90.00
_cell.angle_gamma   90.00
#
_symmetry.space_group_name_H-M   'P 1'
#
loop_
_entity.id
_entity.type
_entity.pdbx_description
1 polymer ?
#
loop_
_entity_poly.entity_id
_entity_poly.type
_entity_poly.pdbx_seq_one_letter_code
_entity_poly.pdbx_strand_id
1 'polypeptide(L)'
;MAETVLDIAELPFSDLLLLILPDPPDDDRRCRLLATVATALGRGGTGLLSISDVPRAGALRGRLLPLARRLALMDHPSRSQLLKKHGLGSDVPLKKLDRSVSSFAQLLRHSGKFHLLESMNEEPNYPEMALCGYEIGQPKGDDTEQLGELVEELGLCMMELGILVARACDIVTGGNQLEKSITDFGTAKARLIHYHSELDNIIIKESSRRGKGSINKIGATAYKSCPQRSESSQGSCIRPEGETTAVTKKQKDSKDMPIHGQGNAVPLMNLWQEWHYDYGVLTVLTTPLFLCSTLGEESSISEECSPPDGHTCLQLFSKQRIFSVRCSPESFIVQVGEAADILSGRKLRSTLHAVSRPYGLVNISRETFVVFLQPSWDKTLPYLGHSFDGDDESIDGDNLAFCDGQTISSSEHKLVQEILKKIPPLSSRVQEGMTFAEFSRQTTKQYYGGGGIQQKN
;
A
#
# COMPACT_ATOMS: atom_id res chain seq x y z
N MET A 1 -8.06 -0.02 19.06
CA MET A 1 -6.97 0.97 19.19
C MET A 1 -7.47 2.24 18.54
N ALA A 2 -7.36 3.40 19.18
CA ALA A 2 -7.43 4.64 18.43
C ALA A 2 -6.12 4.72 17.65
N GLU A 3 -6.19 4.57 16.33
CA GLU A 3 -5.00 4.70 15.48
C GLU A 3 -4.37 6.07 15.71
N THR A 4 -3.11 6.10 16.13
CA THR A 4 -2.38 7.35 16.27
C THR A 4 -1.94 7.76 14.88
N VAL A 5 -2.37 8.93 14.41
CA VAL A 5 -1.89 9.40 13.10
C VAL A 5 -0.42 9.83 13.23
N LEU A 6 0.38 9.46 12.24
CA LEU A 6 1.79 9.78 12.15
C LEU A 6 2.05 10.57 10.87
N ASP A 7 2.42 11.83 11.03
CA ASP A 7 3.02 12.62 9.96
C ASP A 7 4.48 12.21 9.80
N ILE A 8 4.83 11.64 8.66
CA ILE A 8 6.21 11.26 8.38
C ILE A 8 7.04 12.49 8.01
N ALA A 9 8.32 12.46 8.35
CA ALA A 9 9.24 13.54 7.97
C ALA A 9 9.25 13.72 6.45
N GLU A 10 9.29 14.97 6.00
CA GLU A 10 9.23 15.33 4.59
C GLU A 10 10.46 16.14 4.19
N LEU A 11 10.99 15.87 3.00
CA LEU A 11 12.10 16.59 2.38
C LEU A 11 11.71 17.00 0.95
N PRO A 12 11.98 18.23 0.51
CA PRO A 12 11.74 18.60 -0.88
C PRO A 12 12.77 17.91 -1.79
N PHE A 13 12.35 17.54 -2.99
CA PHE A 13 13.22 16.88 -3.98
C PHE A 13 14.50 17.68 -4.27
N SER A 14 14.40 19.01 -4.27
CA SER A 14 15.54 19.89 -4.51
C SER A 14 16.64 19.79 -3.45
N ASP A 15 16.34 19.31 -2.23
CA ASP A 15 17.36 19.03 -1.21
C ASP A 15 18.20 17.80 -1.60
N LEU A 16 17.57 16.75 -2.16
CA LEU A 16 18.29 15.54 -2.56
C LEU A 16 19.34 15.80 -3.64
N LEU A 17 19.13 16.82 -4.48
CA LEU A 17 20.07 17.21 -5.53
C LEU A 17 21.39 17.76 -4.97
N LEU A 18 21.40 18.25 -3.72
CA LEU A 18 22.63 18.68 -3.03
C LEU A 18 23.61 17.52 -2.81
N LEU A 19 23.15 16.27 -2.92
CA LEU A 19 23.98 15.07 -2.83
C LEU A 19 24.69 14.71 -4.15
N ILE A 20 24.33 15.36 -5.25
CA ILE A 20 24.94 15.17 -6.57
C ILE A 20 26.05 16.21 -6.81
N LEU A 21 25.91 17.40 -6.22
CA LEU A 21 26.84 18.51 -6.42
C LEU A 21 28.19 18.22 -5.73
N PRO A 22 29.33 18.40 -6.43
CA PRO A 22 30.66 18.20 -5.88
C PRO A 22 31.02 19.23 -4.78
N ASP A 23 30.57 20.48 -4.95
CA ASP A 23 30.70 21.56 -3.97
C ASP A 23 29.30 22.14 -3.70
N PRO A 24 28.54 21.62 -2.71
CA PRO A 24 27.22 22.14 -2.41
C PRO A 24 27.34 23.58 -1.89
N PRO A 25 26.63 24.56 -2.50
CA PRO A 25 26.74 25.97 -2.10
C PRO A 25 26.10 26.25 -0.73
N ASP A 26 25.31 25.32 -0.20
CA ASP A 26 24.51 25.47 1.03
C ASP A 26 24.74 24.26 1.96
N ASP A 27 25.80 24.37 2.77
CA ASP A 27 26.19 23.32 3.73
C ASP A 27 25.15 23.15 4.85
N ASP A 28 24.48 24.22 5.26
CA ASP A 28 23.43 24.17 6.27
C ASP A 28 22.22 23.36 5.80
N ARG A 29 21.80 23.56 4.56
CA ARG A 29 20.68 22.80 3.96
C ARG A 29 21.03 21.33 3.76
N ARG A 30 22.26 21.04 3.33
CA ARG A 30 22.76 19.65 3.27
C ARG A 30 22.82 19.00 4.65
N CYS A 31 23.25 19.72 5.68
CA CYS A 31 23.24 19.23 7.06
C CYS A 31 21.83 18.90 7.54
N ARG A 32 20.85 19.77 7.28
CA ARG A 32 19.43 19.52 7.61
C ARG A 32 18.88 18.29 6.91
N LEU A 33 19.14 18.14 5.61
CA LEU A 33 18.78 16.95 4.83
C LEU A 33 19.29 15.68 5.51
N LEU A 34 20.59 15.62 5.80
CA LEU A 34 21.23 14.45 6.41
C LEU A 34 20.69 14.18 7.83
N ALA A 35 20.44 15.22 8.63
CA ALA A 35 19.84 15.09 9.95
C ALA A 35 18.41 14.52 9.90
N THR A 36 17.61 14.94 8.92
CA THR A 36 16.26 14.40 8.69
C THR A 36 16.31 12.94 8.28
N VAL A 37 17.20 12.57 7.34
CA VAL A 37 17.41 11.17 6.92
C VAL A 37 17.85 10.30 8.10
N ALA A 38 18.83 10.76 8.89
CA ALA A 38 19.31 10.04 10.06
C ALA A 38 18.20 9.82 11.11
N THR A 39 17.35 10.83 11.33
CA THR A 39 16.26 10.77 12.31
C THR A 39 15.10 9.89 11.84
N ALA A 40 14.71 10.02 10.57
CA ALA A 40 13.53 9.34 10.02
C ALA A 40 13.82 7.87 9.68
N LEU A 41 14.96 7.59 9.04
CA LEU A 41 15.31 6.26 8.52
C LEU A 41 16.27 5.49 9.43
N GLY A 42 16.92 6.16 10.39
CA GLY A 42 17.83 5.53 11.35
C GLY A 42 17.12 4.62 12.35
N ARG A 43 17.92 3.92 13.17
CA ARG A 43 17.49 2.87 14.11
C ARG A 43 16.34 3.29 15.05
N GLY A 44 16.31 4.55 15.49
CA GLY A 44 15.27 5.10 16.37
C GLY A 44 14.06 5.70 15.65
N GLY A 45 14.13 5.79 14.32
CA GLY A 45 13.13 6.39 13.45
C GLY A 45 11.99 5.44 13.09
N THR A 46 11.16 5.90 12.14
CA THR A 46 9.99 5.16 11.64
C THR A 46 10.35 4.21 10.50
N GLY A 47 11.51 4.44 9.86
CA GLY A 47 11.88 3.76 8.61
C GLY A 47 11.19 4.33 7.37
N LEU A 48 10.45 5.45 7.52
CA LEU A 48 9.70 6.12 6.47
C LEU A 48 10.15 7.57 6.30
N LEU A 49 10.22 8.03 5.05
CA LEU A 49 10.52 9.41 4.67
C LEU A 49 9.65 9.82 3.48
N SER A 50 9.07 11.02 3.50
CA SER A 50 8.35 11.58 2.36
C SER A 50 9.27 12.52 1.56
N ILE A 51 9.18 12.47 0.23
CA ILE A 51 9.84 13.39 -0.68
C ILE A 51 8.78 14.17 -1.47
N SER A 52 8.74 15.49 -1.29
CA SER A 52 7.79 16.39 -1.94
C SER A 52 8.41 17.15 -3.12
N ASP A 53 7.59 17.88 -3.87
CA ASP A 53 7.99 18.75 -4.99
C ASP A 53 8.80 18.04 -6.09
N VAL A 54 8.48 16.77 -6.36
CA VAL A 54 9.14 16.02 -7.43
C VAL A 54 8.53 16.40 -8.77
N PRO A 55 9.33 16.90 -9.74
CA PRO A 55 8.80 17.35 -11.02
C PRO A 55 7.98 16.27 -11.72
N ARG A 56 6.83 16.66 -12.25
CA ARG A 56 5.91 15.81 -13.04
C ARG A 56 5.32 14.60 -12.30
N ALA A 57 5.66 14.38 -11.02
CA ALA A 57 5.19 13.24 -10.23
C ALA A 57 3.67 13.23 -10.11
N GLY A 58 3.04 14.36 -9.76
CA GLY A 58 1.58 14.49 -9.68
C GLY A 58 0.87 14.15 -10.99
N ALA A 59 1.36 14.70 -12.11
CA ALA A 59 0.80 14.45 -13.44
C ALA A 59 0.91 12.97 -13.87
N LEU A 60 2.08 12.35 -13.67
CA LEU A 60 2.29 10.94 -13.99
C LEU A 60 1.46 10.02 -13.09
N ARG A 61 1.39 10.33 -11.80
CA ARG A 61 0.56 9.62 -10.81
C ARG A 61 -0.92 9.66 -11.21
N GLY A 62 -1.46 10.84 -11.52
CA GLY A 62 -2.86 11.04 -11.88
C GLY A 62 -3.28 10.30 -13.15
N ARG A 63 -2.35 10.08 -14.09
CA ARG A 63 -2.60 9.30 -15.32
C ARG A 63 -2.43 7.80 -15.11
N LEU A 64 -1.39 7.38 -14.38
CA LEU A 64 -1.06 5.96 -14.22
C LEU A 64 -1.97 5.23 -13.22
N LEU A 65 -2.22 5.81 -12.04
CA LEU A 65 -2.90 5.10 -10.96
C LEU A 65 -4.33 4.65 -11.31
N PRO A 66 -5.17 5.45 -11.99
CA PRO A 66 -6.50 5.00 -12.41
C PRO A 66 -6.48 3.78 -13.35
N LEU A 67 -5.39 3.56 -14.10
CA LEU A 67 -5.25 2.39 -14.97
C LEU A 67 -5.18 1.08 -14.17
N ALA A 68 -4.75 1.12 -12.89
CA ALA A 68 -4.69 -0.05 -12.03
C ALA A 68 -6.07 -0.70 -11.87
N ARG A 69 -7.09 0.11 -11.53
CA ARG A 69 -8.48 -0.36 -11.40
C ARG A 69 -9.02 -0.86 -12.73
N ARG A 70 -8.78 -0.12 -13.82
CA ARG A 70 -9.22 -0.51 -15.16
C ARG A 70 -8.69 -1.89 -15.53
N LEU A 71 -7.37 -2.11 -15.39
CA LEU A 71 -6.75 -3.41 -15.60
C LEU A 71 -7.35 -4.49 -14.69
N ALA A 72 -7.57 -4.19 -13.42
CA ALA A 72 -8.09 -5.15 -12.43
C ALA A 72 -9.49 -5.68 -12.78
N LEU A 73 -10.33 -4.85 -13.42
CA LEU A 73 -11.72 -5.17 -13.78
C LEU A 73 -11.90 -5.73 -15.19
N MET A 74 -10.90 -5.61 -16.06
CA MET A 74 -10.94 -6.21 -17.41
C MET A 74 -11.13 -7.73 -17.39
N ASP A 75 -11.70 -8.27 -18.47
CA ASP A 75 -11.71 -9.70 -18.72
C ASP A 75 -10.28 -10.24 -18.94
N HIS A 76 -10.11 -11.55 -18.77
CA HIS A 76 -8.78 -12.17 -18.83
C HIS A 76 -8.11 -12.03 -20.20
N PRO A 77 -8.75 -12.36 -21.35
CA PRO A 77 -8.16 -12.15 -22.67
C PRO A 77 -7.66 -10.73 -22.91
N SER A 78 -8.52 -9.72 -22.72
CA SER A 78 -8.19 -8.31 -23.00
C SER A 78 -7.05 -7.83 -22.10
N ARG A 79 -7.11 -8.15 -20.80
CA ARG A 79 -6.04 -7.82 -19.86
C ARG A 79 -4.71 -8.49 -20.26
N SER A 80 -4.73 -9.78 -20.57
CA SER A 80 -3.50 -10.51 -20.94
C SER A 80 -2.85 -9.93 -22.20
N GLN A 81 -3.65 -9.52 -23.19
CA GLN A 81 -3.13 -8.87 -24.40
C GLN A 81 -2.49 -7.52 -24.08
N LEU A 82 -3.15 -6.68 -23.28
CA LEU A 82 -2.65 -5.37 -22.90
C LEU A 82 -1.37 -5.45 -22.04
N LEU A 83 -1.35 -6.33 -21.04
CA LEU A 83 -0.16 -6.56 -20.22
C LEU A 83 1.02 -7.03 -21.08
N LYS A 84 0.80 -7.97 -22.00
CA LYS A 84 1.84 -8.45 -22.92
C LYS A 84 2.36 -7.34 -23.83
N LYS A 85 1.47 -6.49 -24.36
CA LYS A 85 1.81 -5.37 -25.23
C LYS A 85 2.78 -4.39 -24.55
N HIS A 86 2.58 -4.13 -23.26
CA HIS A 86 3.39 -3.18 -22.49
C HIS A 86 4.48 -3.83 -21.63
N GLY A 87 4.73 -5.14 -21.75
CA GLY A 87 5.76 -5.83 -20.98
C GLY A 87 5.47 -5.99 -19.49
N LEU A 88 4.20 -5.91 -19.08
CA LEU A 88 3.77 -6.16 -17.71
C LEU A 88 3.39 -7.63 -17.48
N GLY A 89 3.60 -8.09 -16.26
CA GLY A 89 3.10 -9.36 -15.73
C GLY A 89 2.18 -9.15 -14.53
N SER A 90 1.73 -10.26 -13.93
CA SER A 90 1.05 -10.25 -12.62
C SER A 90 1.76 -11.24 -11.71
N ASP A 91 2.03 -10.83 -10.49
CA ASP A 91 2.64 -11.69 -9.46
C ASP A 91 1.63 -12.20 -8.43
N VAL A 92 0.36 -11.82 -8.56
CA VAL A 92 -0.75 -12.38 -7.81
C VAL A 92 -1.73 -13.14 -8.72
N PRO A 93 -2.42 -14.18 -8.21
CA PRO A 93 -3.40 -14.92 -9.00
C PRO A 93 -4.63 -14.06 -9.39
N LEU A 94 -4.73 -13.66 -10.67
CA LEU A 94 -5.87 -12.89 -11.19
C LEU A 94 -7.11 -13.74 -11.53
N LYS A 95 -7.07 -15.05 -11.29
CA LYS A 95 -8.21 -15.95 -11.50
C LYS A 95 -9.13 -16.03 -10.28
N LYS A 96 -8.62 -15.68 -9.09
CA LYS A 96 -9.41 -15.61 -7.85
C LYS A 96 -10.37 -14.42 -7.95
N LEU A 97 -11.67 -14.68 -7.76
CA LEU A 97 -12.76 -13.70 -7.96
C LEU A 97 -13.05 -12.86 -6.72
N ASP A 98 -12.56 -13.29 -5.56
CA ASP A 98 -12.65 -12.65 -4.24
C ASP A 98 -11.27 -12.18 -3.77
N ARG A 99 -10.45 -11.69 -4.69
CA ARG A 99 -9.10 -11.20 -4.39
C ARG A 99 -9.16 -9.81 -3.74
N SER A 100 -8.36 -9.59 -2.70
CA SER A 100 -8.23 -8.28 -2.06
C SER A 100 -7.38 -7.31 -2.89
N VAL A 101 -6.47 -7.83 -3.72
CA VAL A 101 -5.47 -7.06 -4.45
C VAL A 101 -5.29 -7.57 -5.88
N SER A 102 -4.96 -6.67 -6.80
CA SER A 102 -4.40 -6.98 -8.12
C SER A 102 -3.11 -6.19 -8.28
N SER A 103 -2.08 -6.83 -8.82
CA SER A 103 -0.75 -6.25 -8.93
C SER A 103 -0.21 -6.54 -10.32
N PHE A 104 0.25 -5.49 -11.01
CA PHE A 104 0.81 -5.54 -12.35
C PHE A 104 2.26 -5.10 -12.27
N ALA A 105 3.18 -5.99 -12.63
CA ALA A 105 4.61 -5.79 -12.40
C ALA A 105 5.39 -5.66 -13.69
N GLN A 106 6.39 -4.78 -13.67
CA GLN A 106 7.37 -4.61 -14.75
C GLN A 106 8.78 -4.56 -14.14
N LEU A 107 9.76 -5.12 -14.85
CA LEU A 107 11.16 -4.96 -14.48
C LEU A 107 11.72 -3.75 -15.23
N LEU A 108 12.13 -2.74 -14.49
CA LEU A 108 12.73 -1.51 -15.00
C LEU A 108 14.25 -1.66 -15.05
N ARG A 109 14.88 -0.96 -16.00
CA ARG A 109 16.33 -0.93 -16.17
C ARG A 109 16.80 0.51 -16.18
N HIS A 110 17.69 0.85 -15.26
CA HIS A 110 18.27 2.18 -15.20
C HIS A 110 19.51 2.24 -16.09
N SER A 111 19.62 3.32 -16.89
CA SER A 111 20.70 3.51 -17.86
C SER A 111 22.05 3.85 -17.21
N GLY A 112 22.04 4.18 -15.91
CA GLY A 112 23.20 4.71 -15.18
C GLY A 112 23.33 6.24 -15.28
N LYS A 113 22.50 6.89 -16.11
CA LYS A 113 22.42 8.35 -16.20
C LYS A 113 21.15 8.82 -15.50
N PHE A 114 21.27 9.89 -14.71
CA PHE A 114 20.14 10.51 -14.03
C PHE A 114 19.39 11.43 -15.00
N HIS A 115 18.19 11.03 -15.40
CA HIS A 115 17.32 11.81 -16.27
C HIS A 115 16.60 12.94 -15.53
N LEU A 116 16.41 12.81 -14.20
CA LEU A 116 15.85 13.90 -13.38
C LEU A 116 16.71 15.17 -13.45
N LEU A 117 18.04 15.02 -13.55
CA LEU A 117 18.96 16.14 -13.67
C LEU A 117 18.87 16.83 -15.04
N GLU A 118 18.61 16.08 -16.10
CA GLU A 118 18.43 16.61 -17.46
C GLU A 118 17.13 17.42 -17.54
N SER A 119 16.04 16.91 -16.95
CA SER A 119 14.72 17.56 -16.95
C SER A 119 14.66 18.90 -16.20
N MET A 120 15.63 19.21 -15.35
CA MET A 120 15.71 20.50 -14.64
C MET A 120 16.52 21.57 -15.41
N ASN A 121 17.35 21.16 -16.37
CA ASN A 121 18.18 22.07 -17.16
C ASN A 121 17.53 22.47 -18.48
N GLU A 122 16.42 21.81 -18.86
CA GLU A 122 15.61 22.26 -19.98
C GLU A 122 14.76 23.46 -19.53
N GLU A 123 15.03 24.65 -20.07
CA GLU A 123 14.01 25.71 -20.08
C GLU A 123 12.73 25.13 -20.69
N PRO A 124 11.54 25.51 -20.18
CA PRO A 124 10.27 24.97 -20.65
C PRO A 124 10.00 25.48 -22.07
N ASN A 125 10.64 24.87 -23.07
CA ASN A 125 10.44 25.16 -24.48
C ASN A 125 9.49 24.14 -25.12
N TYR A 126 8.54 23.65 -24.32
CA TYR A 126 7.28 23.12 -24.80
C TYR A 126 6.23 24.20 -24.56
N PRO A 127 5.39 24.54 -25.55
CA PRO A 127 4.49 25.67 -25.43
C PRO A 127 3.62 25.49 -24.19
N GLU A 128 3.69 26.51 -23.33
CA GLU A 128 2.91 26.79 -22.12
C GLU A 128 1.40 27.00 -22.47
N MET A 129 0.86 26.14 -23.33
CA MET A 129 -0.47 26.22 -23.92
C MET A 129 -1.13 24.84 -24.03
N ALA A 130 -0.63 23.82 -23.31
CA ALA A 130 -1.21 22.47 -23.32
C ALA A 130 -1.55 21.85 -21.95
N LEU A 131 -1.21 22.46 -20.82
CA LEU A 131 -1.46 21.86 -19.49
C LEU A 131 -2.15 22.77 -18.46
N CYS A 132 -2.42 24.03 -18.79
CA CYS A 132 -3.24 24.91 -17.95
C CYS A 132 -4.68 24.93 -18.47
N GLY A 133 -5.46 23.93 -18.07
CA GLY A 133 -6.86 23.76 -18.50
C GLY A 133 -7.33 22.31 -18.48
N TYR A 134 -7.07 21.57 -17.41
CA TYR A 134 -7.70 20.26 -17.21
C TYR A 134 -9.01 20.45 -16.45
N GLU A 135 -10.07 20.77 -17.19
CA GLU A 135 -11.41 20.45 -16.73
C GLU A 135 -11.54 18.92 -16.65
N ILE A 136 -11.82 18.42 -15.45
CA ILE A 136 -12.23 17.04 -15.19
C ILE A 136 -13.52 16.81 -15.99
N GLY A 137 -13.47 16.10 -17.13
CA GLY A 137 -14.70 15.78 -17.86
C GLY A 137 -14.65 15.37 -19.34
N GLN A 138 -13.50 15.20 -20.00
CA GLN A 138 -13.48 14.73 -21.40
C GLN A 138 -12.35 13.71 -21.66
N PRO A 139 -12.62 12.51 -22.22
CA PRO A 139 -11.62 11.49 -22.48
C PRO A 139 -10.88 11.81 -23.79
N LYS A 140 -9.70 12.43 -23.69
CA LYS A 140 -8.75 12.51 -24.80
C LYS A 140 -7.80 11.31 -24.74
N GLY A 141 -8.00 10.35 -25.64
CA GLY A 141 -7.14 9.18 -25.80
C GLY A 141 -7.26 8.17 -24.65
N ASP A 142 -7.19 6.88 -24.95
CA ASP A 142 -7.13 5.89 -23.90
C ASP A 142 -5.69 5.78 -23.39
N ASP A 143 -5.39 6.34 -22.21
CA ASP A 143 -4.09 6.24 -21.54
C ASP A 143 -3.58 4.78 -21.41
N THR A 144 -4.45 3.77 -21.59
CA THR A 144 -4.01 2.37 -21.68
C THR A 144 -3.00 2.11 -22.79
N GLU A 145 -3.05 2.86 -23.90
CA GLU A 145 -2.10 2.74 -25.00
C GLU A 145 -0.70 3.25 -24.62
N GLN A 146 -0.60 4.08 -23.58
CA GLN A 146 0.66 4.61 -23.04
C GLN A 146 1.04 3.96 -21.70
N LEU A 147 0.37 2.87 -21.31
CA LEU A 147 0.58 2.23 -20.00
C LEU A 147 2.06 1.89 -19.73
N GLY A 148 2.75 1.31 -20.71
CA GLY A 148 4.16 0.95 -20.58
C GLY A 148 5.08 2.16 -20.41
N GLU A 149 4.83 3.23 -21.17
CA GLU A 149 5.60 4.48 -21.10
C GLU A 149 5.41 5.16 -19.75
N LEU A 150 4.17 5.23 -19.25
CA LEU A 150 3.85 5.80 -17.95
C LEU A 150 4.50 5.03 -16.78
N VAL A 151 4.49 3.69 -16.85
CA VAL A 151 5.14 2.83 -15.84
C VAL A 151 6.65 3.01 -15.86
N GLU A 152 7.25 3.09 -17.05
CA GLU A 152 8.69 3.28 -17.20
C GLU A 152 9.13 4.66 -16.72
N GLU A 153 8.45 5.72 -17.15
CA GLU A 153 8.79 7.10 -16.81
C GLU A 153 8.68 7.39 -15.31
N LEU A 154 7.52 7.08 -14.71
CA LEU A 154 7.34 7.26 -13.27
C LEU A 154 8.28 6.34 -12.47
N GLY A 155 8.47 5.13 -12.97
CA GLY A 155 9.33 4.14 -12.34
C GLY A 155 10.81 4.54 -12.30
N LEU A 156 11.34 5.06 -13.40
CA LEU A 156 12.72 5.57 -13.47
C LEU A 156 12.92 6.78 -12.55
N CYS A 157 11.96 7.71 -12.51
CA CYS A 157 11.96 8.82 -11.55
C CYS A 157 12.08 8.32 -10.10
N MET A 158 11.25 7.35 -9.73
CA MET A 158 11.27 6.76 -8.37
C MET A 158 12.55 5.97 -8.09
N MET A 159 13.15 5.31 -9.11
CA MET A 159 14.45 4.66 -8.96
C MET A 159 15.57 5.65 -8.65
N GLU A 160 15.67 6.73 -9.43
CA GLU A 160 16.69 7.76 -9.26
C GLU A 160 16.59 8.43 -7.89
N LEU A 161 15.38 8.78 -7.46
CA LEU A 161 15.13 9.32 -6.13
C LEU A 161 15.58 8.36 -5.03
N GLY A 162 15.26 7.07 -5.15
CA GLY A 162 15.69 6.07 -4.17
C GLY A 162 17.21 5.87 -4.15
N ILE A 163 17.92 6.04 -5.28
CA ILE A 163 19.39 6.05 -5.32
C ILE A 163 19.95 7.24 -4.52
N LEU A 164 19.36 8.44 -4.66
CA LEU A 164 19.77 9.62 -3.89
C LEU A 164 19.51 9.46 -2.39
N VAL A 165 18.38 8.87 -2.00
CA VAL A 165 18.10 8.57 -0.59
C VAL A 165 19.06 7.50 -0.06
N ALA A 166 19.40 6.47 -0.85
CA ALA A 166 20.40 5.48 -0.47
C ALA A 166 21.79 6.10 -0.26
N ARG A 167 22.18 7.08 -1.10
CA ARG A 167 23.39 7.88 -0.91
C ARG A 167 23.36 8.66 0.41
N ALA A 168 22.26 9.31 0.72
CA ALA A 168 22.08 10.01 2.00
C ALA A 168 22.23 9.04 3.17
N CYS A 169 21.62 7.86 3.08
CA CYS A 169 21.73 6.79 4.06
C CYS A 169 23.18 6.32 4.25
N ASP A 170 23.93 6.11 3.17
CA ASP A 170 25.35 5.74 3.24
C ASP A 170 26.16 6.82 3.99
N ILE A 171 25.95 8.10 3.67
CA ILE A 171 26.61 9.23 4.36
C ILE A 171 26.30 9.22 5.86
N VAL A 172 25.02 9.17 6.26
CA VAL A 172 24.63 9.25 7.68
C VAL A 172 25.05 8.03 8.49
N THR A 173 25.13 6.86 7.84
CA THR A 173 25.55 5.62 8.50
C THR A 173 27.07 5.44 8.50
N GLY A 174 27.81 6.28 7.75
CA GLY A 174 29.24 6.09 7.50
C GLY A 174 29.54 4.85 6.65
N GLY A 175 28.56 4.39 5.87
CA GLY A 175 28.65 3.28 4.92
C GLY A 175 28.86 3.76 3.48
N ASN A 176 28.86 2.81 2.54
CA ASN A 176 28.96 3.07 1.11
C ASN A 176 28.36 1.92 0.27
N GLN A 177 27.45 1.16 0.87
CA GLN A 177 26.97 -0.08 0.29
C GLN A 177 25.57 0.05 -0.28
N LEU A 178 24.73 0.96 0.22
CA LEU A 178 23.32 1.00 -0.12
C LEU A 178 23.13 1.53 -1.54
N GLU A 179 23.71 2.70 -1.85
CA GLU A 179 23.67 3.30 -3.17
C GLU A 179 24.26 2.33 -4.20
N LYS A 180 25.48 1.86 -3.93
CA LYS A 180 26.22 0.96 -4.80
C LYS A 180 25.44 -0.33 -5.06
N SER A 181 24.79 -0.91 -4.05
CA SER A 181 24.03 -2.15 -4.22
C SER A 181 22.84 -1.97 -5.18
N ILE A 182 22.20 -0.80 -5.18
CA ILE A 182 21.10 -0.49 -6.10
C ILE A 182 21.64 -0.23 -7.51
N THR A 183 22.71 0.59 -7.63
CA THR A 183 23.27 0.96 -8.92
C THR A 183 23.96 -0.21 -9.63
N ASP A 184 24.66 -1.07 -8.89
CA ASP A 184 25.33 -2.26 -9.44
C ASP A 184 24.30 -3.26 -9.99
N PHE A 185 23.13 -3.37 -9.35
CA PHE A 185 22.05 -4.21 -9.86
C PHE A 185 21.38 -3.59 -11.09
N GLY A 186 21.23 -2.26 -11.11
CA GLY A 186 20.76 -1.48 -12.26
C GLY A 186 19.33 -1.79 -12.71
N THR A 187 18.58 -2.59 -11.96
CA THR A 187 17.19 -2.94 -12.25
C THR A 187 16.32 -2.83 -11.01
N ALA A 188 15.04 -2.53 -11.20
CA ALA A 188 14.08 -2.50 -10.11
C ALA A 188 12.77 -3.13 -10.55
N LYS A 189 12.07 -3.77 -9.60
CA LYS A 189 10.72 -4.27 -9.86
C LYS A 189 9.75 -3.14 -9.56
N ALA A 190 8.99 -2.70 -10.56
CA ALA A 190 7.86 -1.82 -10.38
C ALA A 190 6.57 -2.64 -10.25
N ARG A 191 5.62 -2.15 -9.44
CA ARG A 191 4.28 -2.72 -9.27
C ARG A 191 3.22 -1.62 -9.28
N LEU A 192 2.28 -1.73 -10.20
CA LEU A 192 1.02 -1.00 -10.19
C LEU A 192 -0.03 -1.85 -9.46
N ILE A 193 -0.53 -1.35 -8.33
CA ILE A 193 -1.34 -2.11 -7.39
C ILE A 193 -2.73 -1.50 -7.28
N HIS A 194 -3.74 -2.35 -7.43
CA HIS A 194 -5.15 -2.05 -7.18
C HIS A 194 -5.63 -2.84 -5.96
N TYR A 195 -6.02 -2.14 -4.91
CA TYR A 195 -6.67 -2.73 -3.76
C TYR A 195 -8.20 -2.63 -3.92
N HIS A 196 -8.85 -3.79 -3.96
CA HIS A 196 -10.25 -3.90 -4.38
C HIS A 196 -11.22 -3.36 -3.33
N SER A 197 -12.20 -2.59 -3.80
CA SER A 197 -13.43 -2.32 -3.06
C SER A 197 -14.29 -3.60 -2.97
N GLU A 198 -15.34 -3.58 -2.14
CA GLU A 198 -16.32 -4.66 -2.14
C GLU A 198 -17.10 -4.71 -3.47
N LEU A 199 -17.38 -3.54 -4.05
CA LEU A 199 -18.10 -3.40 -5.31
C LEU A 199 -17.30 -3.98 -6.50
N ASP A 200 -15.98 -3.79 -6.52
CA ASP A 200 -15.11 -4.40 -7.54
C ASP A 200 -15.22 -5.93 -7.53
N ASN A 201 -15.28 -6.54 -6.34
CA ASN A 201 -15.45 -7.99 -6.20
C ASN A 201 -16.82 -8.46 -6.71
N ILE A 202 -17.88 -7.66 -6.55
CA ILE A 202 -19.19 -7.95 -7.13
C ILE A 202 -19.09 -7.91 -8.66
N ILE A 203 -18.49 -6.86 -9.24
CA ILE A 203 -18.31 -6.68 -10.68
C ILE A 203 -17.52 -7.86 -11.29
N ILE A 204 -16.41 -8.27 -10.66
CA ILE A 204 -15.57 -9.38 -11.12
C ILE A 204 -16.33 -10.72 -11.11
N LYS A 205 -17.17 -10.94 -10.09
CA LYS A 205 -18.00 -12.15 -9.98
C LYS A 205 -19.12 -12.16 -11.03
N GLU A 206 -19.75 -11.02 -11.28
CA GLU A 206 -20.82 -10.90 -12.29
C GLU A 206 -20.31 -11.05 -13.72
N SER A 207 -19.21 -10.39 -14.07
CA SER A 207 -18.59 -10.52 -15.40
C SER A 207 -18.19 -11.97 -15.69
N SER A 208 -17.68 -12.68 -14.68
CA SER A 208 -17.36 -14.11 -14.76
C SER A 208 -18.58 -15.01 -14.95
N ARG A 209 -19.76 -14.62 -14.42
CA ARG A 209 -21.02 -15.35 -14.63
C ARG A 209 -21.56 -15.13 -16.03
N ARG A 210 -21.53 -13.88 -16.54
CA ARG A 210 -21.97 -13.55 -17.90
C ARG A 210 -21.16 -14.28 -18.97
N GLY A 211 -19.84 -14.40 -18.77
CA GLY A 211 -18.96 -15.16 -19.68
C GLY A 211 -19.18 -16.68 -19.68
N LYS A 212 -19.79 -17.25 -18.63
CA LYS A 212 -20.12 -18.70 -18.56
C LYS A 212 -21.55 -19.02 -19.00
N GLY A 213 -22.40 -18.01 -19.23
CA GLY A 213 -23.83 -18.15 -19.48
C GLY A 213 -24.26 -18.41 -20.93
N SER A 214 -23.34 -18.63 -21.88
CA SER A 214 -23.70 -18.83 -23.31
C SER A 214 -23.85 -20.30 -23.74
N ILE A 215 -23.90 -21.25 -22.81
CA ILE A 215 -24.32 -22.63 -23.09
C ILE A 215 -25.27 -23.08 -22.00
N ASN A 216 -26.51 -22.59 -22.05
CA ASN A 216 -27.71 -23.40 -21.86
C ASN A 216 -28.97 -22.53 -22.00
N LYS A 217 -29.87 -23.01 -22.85
CA LYS A 217 -31.16 -22.44 -23.17
C LYS A 217 -32.11 -22.52 -21.96
N ILE A 218 -32.95 -21.48 -21.82
CA ILE A 218 -34.29 -21.40 -21.20
C ILE A 218 -34.37 -21.01 -19.72
N GLY A 219 -35.22 -19.99 -19.47
CA GLY A 219 -35.96 -19.83 -18.22
C GLY A 219 -36.21 -18.39 -17.80
N ALA A 220 -37.15 -17.70 -18.45
CA ALA A 220 -37.61 -16.39 -17.99
C ALA A 220 -38.32 -16.51 -16.63
N THR A 221 -37.81 -15.84 -15.60
CA THR A 221 -38.56 -15.53 -14.38
C THR A 221 -38.31 -14.08 -13.99
N ALA A 222 -39.36 -13.28 -14.14
CA ALA A 222 -39.42 -11.89 -13.75
C ALA A 222 -39.24 -11.75 -12.22
N TYR A 223 -38.28 -10.92 -11.81
CA TYR A 223 -38.17 -10.47 -10.44
C TYR A 223 -39.26 -9.42 -10.16
N LYS A 224 -40.15 -9.75 -9.22
CA LYS A 224 -41.17 -8.86 -8.69
C LYS A 224 -40.51 -7.73 -7.90
N SER A 225 -40.85 -6.51 -8.28
CA SER A 225 -40.60 -5.27 -7.54
C SER A 225 -41.28 -5.28 -6.18
N CYS A 226 -40.57 -4.77 -5.17
CA CYS A 226 -41.07 -4.53 -3.82
C CYS A 226 -41.86 -3.21 -3.81
N PRO A 227 -43.13 -3.16 -3.39
CA PRO A 227 -43.89 -1.92 -3.42
C PRO A 227 -43.65 -1.07 -2.16
N GLN A 228 -43.37 0.21 -2.39
CA GLN A 228 -43.45 1.27 -1.40
C GLN A 228 -44.87 1.34 -0.82
N ARG A 229 -45.00 1.45 0.51
CA ARG A 229 -46.25 1.79 1.18
C ARG A 229 -46.28 3.27 1.50
N SER A 230 -47.13 3.99 0.78
CA SER A 230 -47.75 5.25 1.20
C SER A 230 -49.08 4.96 1.91
N GLU A 231 -49.42 5.87 2.83
CA GLU A 231 -50.56 5.83 3.74
C GLU A 231 -51.93 5.88 3.04
N SER A 232 -52.96 5.26 3.62
CA SER A 232 -54.22 5.93 4.03
C SER A 232 -55.36 4.95 4.43
N SER A 233 -55.96 5.28 5.58
CA SER A 233 -57.39 5.24 5.99
C SER A 233 -58.28 3.97 5.99
N GLN A 234 -58.83 3.73 7.19
CA GLN A 234 -60.25 3.46 7.56
C GLN A 234 -60.84 2.03 7.67
N GLY A 235 -61.44 1.77 8.86
CA GLY A 235 -62.69 0.99 9.08
C GLY A 235 -62.54 -0.49 9.51
N SER A 236 -62.50 -0.85 10.81
CA SER A 236 -63.62 -1.11 11.76
C SER A 236 -64.30 -2.50 11.70
N CYS A 237 -64.04 -3.31 12.75
CA CYS A 237 -64.89 -4.29 13.50
C CYS A 237 -65.61 -5.44 12.73
N ILE A 238 -65.61 -6.71 13.14
CA ILE A 238 -66.21 -7.35 14.34
C ILE A 238 -65.73 -8.84 14.44
N ARG A 239 -65.62 -9.41 15.66
CA ARG A 239 -65.39 -10.85 16.01
C ARG A 239 -66.71 -11.64 16.23
N PRO A 240 -66.73 -13.00 16.27
CA PRO A 240 -66.53 -13.80 17.52
C PRO A 240 -65.73 -15.12 17.31
N GLU A 241 -64.79 -15.53 18.18
CA GLU A 241 -64.85 -16.38 19.41
C GLU A 241 -64.93 -17.92 19.25
N GLY A 242 -64.13 -18.63 20.07
CA GLY A 242 -64.00 -20.09 20.25
C GLY A 242 -62.66 -20.64 19.71
N GLU A 243 -61.78 -21.34 20.41
CA GLU A 243 -61.76 -22.00 21.72
C GLU A 243 -60.30 -22.26 22.14
N THR A 244 -60.10 -22.52 23.43
CA THR A 244 -58.83 -22.39 24.17
C THR A 244 -58.05 -23.70 24.27
N THR A 245 -56.72 -23.68 24.12
CA THR A 245 -55.83 -24.53 24.94
C THR A 245 -54.41 -23.94 24.99
N ALA A 246 -53.93 -23.71 26.21
CA ALA A 246 -52.69 -23.00 26.54
C ALA A 246 -51.50 -23.95 26.71
N VAL A 247 -50.29 -23.56 26.30
CA VAL A 247 -49.01 -23.87 26.99
C VAL A 247 -47.96 -22.78 26.71
N THR A 248 -47.68 -22.02 27.77
CA THR A 248 -46.46 -21.28 28.21
C THR A 248 -45.71 -20.25 27.33
N LYS A 249 -45.75 -19.01 27.84
CA LYS A 249 -44.94 -17.82 27.55
C LYS A 249 -43.44 -17.99 27.87
N LYS A 250 -42.58 -17.33 27.09
CA LYS A 250 -41.57 -16.40 27.62
C LYS A 250 -41.40 -15.22 26.65
N GLN A 251 -41.61 -14.03 27.21
CA GLN A 251 -41.61 -12.71 26.59
C GLN A 251 -40.48 -11.91 27.26
N LYS A 252 -39.71 -11.14 26.48
CA LYS A 252 -39.09 -9.87 26.90
C LYS A 252 -38.41 -9.25 25.67
N ASP A 253 -39.11 -8.37 24.97
CA ASP A 253 -39.13 -6.90 25.18
C ASP A 253 -38.01 -6.21 24.41
N SER A 254 -38.40 -5.70 23.25
CA SER A 254 -37.79 -4.60 22.53
C SER A 254 -37.70 -3.35 23.40
N LYS A 255 -36.54 -2.69 23.37
CA LYS A 255 -36.43 -1.23 23.54
C LYS A 255 -35.23 -0.74 22.74
N ASP A 256 -35.52 -0.24 21.54
CA ASP A 256 -34.66 0.70 20.84
C ASP A 256 -34.69 2.06 21.56
N MET A 257 -33.52 2.67 21.75
CA MET A 257 -33.28 4.10 21.51
C MET A 257 -31.76 4.31 21.30
N PRO A 258 -31.36 5.26 20.42
CA PRO A 258 -30.01 5.39 19.92
C PRO A 258 -29.12 6.17 20.89
N ILE A 259 -27.96 5.62 21.24
CA ILE A 259 -26.93 6.36 21.97
C ILE A 259 -26.03 7.05 20.94
N HIS A 260 -26.14 8.38 20.92
CA HIS A 260 -25.25 9.30 20.26
C HIS A 260 -23.90 9.31 20.99
N GLY A 261 -22.80 9.23 20.23
CA GLY A 261 -21.45 9.62 20.66
C GLY A 261 -20.66 8.60 21.50
N GLN A 262 -19.92 7.70 20.85
CA GLN A 262 -18.68 7.17 21.41
C GLN A 262 -17.74 6.65 20.31
N GLY A 263 -16.45 6.97 20.44
CA GLY A 263 -15.44 6.99 19.38
C GLY A 263 -15.30 5.72 18.54
N ASN A 264 -15.15 5.95 17.23
CA ASN A 264 -14.88 4.95 16.19
C ASN A 264 -13.56 4.21 16.48
N ALA A 265 -13.66 2.95 16.92
CA ALA A 265 -12.56 2.01 16.85
C ALA A 265 -12.79 1.09 15.65
N VAL A 266 -12.10 1.38 14.53
CA VAL A 266 -12.01 0.51 13.36
C VAL A 266 -11.45 -0.85 13.81
N PRO A 267 -12.03 -2.01 13.43
CA PRO A 267 -11.44 -3.30 13.70
C PRO A 267 -10.11 -3.42 12.95
N LEU A 268 -9.00 -3.49 13.68
CA LEU A 268 -7.61 -3.65 13.21
C LEU A 268 -7.31 -4.96 12.43
N MET A 269 -8.34 -5.63 11.93
CA MET A 269 -8.25 -6.91 11.22
C MET A 269 -8.72 -6.83 9.77
N ASN A 270 -9.21 -5.68 9.29
CA ASN A 270 -9.65 -5.52 7.92
C ASN A 270 -8.53 -4.97 7.03
N LEU A 271 -7.56 -5.82 6.71
CA LEU A 271 -6.38 -5.44 5.93
C LEU A 271 -6.57 -5.80 4.44
N TRP A 272 -6.12 -4.89 3.58
CA TRP A 272 -5.88 -5.15 2.17
C TRP A 272 -4.59 -5.94 1.96
N GLN A 273 -3.55 -5.59 2.72
CA GLN A 273 -2.25 -6.26 2.75
C GLN A 273 -1.87 -6.51 4.21
N GLU A 274 -1.50 -7.74 4.53
CA GLU A 274 -1.10 -8.13 5.88
C GLU A 274 0.23 -7.50 6.30
N TRP A 275 0.51 -7.56 7.60
CA TRP A 275 1.76 -7.10 8.19
C TRP A 275 2.97 -7.82 7.60
N HIS A 276 3.96 -7.08 7.10
CA HIS A 276 5.19 -7.64 6.57
C HIS A 276 6.33 -6.62 6.57
N TYR A 277 7.53 -7.11 6.30
CA TYR A 277 8.69 -6.29 5.93
C TYR A 277 8.96 -6.48 4.44
N ASP A 278 9.32 -5.39 3.77
CA ASP A 278 9.96 -5.48 2.47
C ASP A 278 11.43 -5.89 2.66
N TYR A 279 11.88 -6.89 1.90
CA TYR A 279 13.21 -7.46 2.07
C TYR A 279 14.31 -6.78 1.24
N GLY A 280 13.96 -5.82 0.37
CA GLY A 280 14.91 -5.07 -0.47
C GLY A 280 15.74 -4.03 0.31
N VAL A 281 16.43 -3.15 -0.42
CA VAL A 281 17.15 -2.00 0.18
C VAL A 281 16.15 -0.91 0.52
N LEU A 282 15.44 -0.40 -0.48
CA LEU A 282 14.41 0.63 -0.31
C LEU A 282 13.17 0.27 -1.14
N THR A 283 12.01 0.66 -0.64
CA THR A 283 10.75 0.65 -1.40
C THR A 283 10.30 2.09 -1.56
N VAL A 284 10.10 2.54 -2.79
CA VAL A 284 9.57 3.87 -3.09
C VAL A 284 8.12 3.72 -3.50
N LEU A 285 7.21 4.45 -2.87
CA LEU A 285 5.77 4.41 -3.12
C LEU A 285 5.27 5.78 -3.55
N THR A 286 4.36 5.83 -4.50
CA THR A 286 3.46 6.99 -4.66
C THR A 286 2.61 7.19 -3.41
N THR A 287 2.28 8.44 -3.06
CA THR A 287 1.06 8.68 -2.28
C THR A 287 -0.10 7.97 -3.00
N PRO A 288 -0.99 7.23 -2.31
CA PRO A 288 -2.05 6.50 -2.98
C PRO A 288 -3.13 7.42 -3.53
N LEU A 289 -3.77 6.98 -4.60
CA LEU A 289 -5.02 7.54 -5.10
C LEU A 289 -6.17 6.69 -4.54
N PHE A 290 -7.30 7.32 -4.25
CA PHE A 290 -8.50 6.62 -3.79
C PHE A 290 -9.61 6.85 -4.79
N LEU A 291 -10.25 5.76 -5.19
CA LEU A 291 -11.34 5.77 -6.15
C LEU A 291 -12.64 5.36 -5.46
N CYS A 292 -13.65 6.22 -5.57
CA CYS A 292 -14.99 5.98 -5.08
C CYS A 292 -15.85 5.48 -6.24
N SER A 293 -16.33 4.23 -6.14
CA SER A 293 -17.13 3.59 -7.18
C SER A 293 -18.63 3.75 -6.93
N THR A 294 -19.37 4.11 -7.98
CA THR A 294 -20.85 4.10 -7.98
C THR A 294 -21.36 3.19 -9.09
N LEU A 295 -22.49 2.51 -8.82
CA LEU A 295 -23.14 1.67 -9.81
C LEU A 295 -24.06 2.54 -10.68
N GLY A 296 -23.67 2.81 -11.93
CA GLY A 296 -24.52 3.44 -12.92
C GLY A 296 -25.41 2.44 -13.67
N GLU A 297 -26.39 2.94 -14.42
CA GLU A 297 -27.37 2.11 -15.15
C GLU A 297 -26.71 1.22 -16.24
N GLU A 298 -25.54 1.60 -16.78
CA GLU A 298 -24.86 0.84 -17.85
C GLU A 298 -23.36 0.55 -17.59
N SER A 299 -22.70 1.23 -16.64
CA SER A 299 -21.30 0.98 -16.26
C SER A 299 -20.97 1.51 -14.85
N SER A 300 -19.88 1.01 -14.24
CA SER A 300 -19.37 1.56 -12.98
C SER A 300 -18.57 2.84 -13.25
N ILE A 301 -19.03 3.98 -12.73
CA ILE A 301 -18.29 5.24 -12.77
C ILE A 301 -17.42 5.30 -11.51
N SER A 302 -16.18 5.76 -11.67
CA SER A 302 -15.22 5.86 -10.59
C SER A 302 -14.61 7.25 -10.61
N GLU A 303 -14.69 7.95 -9.49
CA GLU A 303 -14.14 9.29 -9.33
C GLU A 303 -13.06 9.27 -8.24
N GLU A 304 -12.03 10.09 -8.41
CA GLU A 304 -11.04 10.30 -7.35
C GLU A 304 -11.73 10.95 -6.15
N CYS A 305 -11.47 10.41 -4.96
CA CYS A 305 -12.00 10.94 -3.73
C CYS A 305 -10.90 11.18 -2.70
N SER A 306 -11.16 12.12 -1.78
CA SER A 306 -10.24 12.42 -0.69
C SER A 306 -9.96 11.18 0.17
N PRO A 307 -8.77 11.06 0.76
CA PRO A 307 -8.46 9.99 1.69
C PRO A 307 -9.51 9.95 2.81
N PRO A 308 -10.25 8.85 2.99
CA PRO A 308 -11.46 8.87 3.80
C PRO A 308 -11.27 9.29 5.27
N ASP A 309 -10.12 8.91 5.82
CA ASP A 309 -9.72 9.17 7.20
C ASP A 309 -8.54 10.17 7.26
N GLY A 310 -8.25 10.87 6.16
CA GLY A 310 -7.15 11.84 6.07
C GLY A 310 -5.74 11.24 6.12
N HIS A 311 -5.60 9.95 5.80
CA HIS A 311 -4.33 9.22 5.79
C HIS A 311 -4.23 8.24 4.63
N THR A 312 -3.04 7.73 4.36
CA THR A 312 -2.71 6.90 3.19
C THR A 312 -3.19 5.45 3.25
N CYS A 313 -3.84 5.04 4.35
CA CYS A 313 -4.17 3.66 4.70
C CYS A 313 -2.94 2.73 4.82
N LEU A 314 -1.73 3.30 4.82
CA LEU A 314 -0.52 2.60 5.23
C LEU A 314 -0.44 2.64 6.76
N GLN A 315 -0.37 1.46 7.37
CA GLN A 315 -0.19 1.31 8.81
C GLN A 315 1.26 0.93 9.11
N LEU A 316 1.83 1.55 10.13
CA LEU A 316 3.18 1.29 10.63
C LEU A 316 3.09 0.68 12.02
N PHE A 317 3.88 -0.36 12.29
CA PHE A 317 4.09 -0.87 13.63
C PHE A 317 5.49 -0.47 14.12
N SER A 318 5.54 0.37 15.15
CA SER A 318 6.79 0.82 15.77
C SER A 318 6.59 1.05 17.26
N LYS A 319 7.60 0.70 18.08
CA LYS A 319 7.56 0.87 19.55
C LYS A 319 6.25 0.34 20.17
N GLN A 320 5.86 -0.88 19.75
CA GLN A 320 4.67 -1.59 20.21
C GLN A 320 3.33 -0.86 19.95
N ARG A 321 3.33 0.09 19.02
CA ARG A 321 2.17 0.90 18.65
C ARG A 321 1.94 0.86 17.15
N ILE A 322 0.67 1.02 16.76
CA ILE A 322 0.27 1.13 15.36
C ILE A 322 -0.05 2.57 15.04
N PHE A 323 0.50 3.03 13.93
CA PHE A 323 0.31 4.37 13.41
C PHE A 323 -0.31 4.32 12.02
N SER A 324 -1.18 5.28 11.73
CA SER A 324 -1.70 5.49 10.37
C SER A 324 -0.91 6.62 9.72
N VAL A 325 -0.29 6.34 8.57
CA VAL A 325 0.68 7.24 7.95
C VAL A 325 -0.01 8.32 7.14
N ARG A 326 0.37 9.58 7.39
CA ARG A 326 0.01 10.75 6.60
C ARG A 326 1.26 11.36 5.97
N CYS A 327 1.12 11.81 4.72
CA CYS A 327 2.13 12.56 3.98
C CYS A 327 1.41 13.54 3.05
N SER A 328 2.15 14.49 2.47
CA SER A 328 1.58 15.42 1.49
C SER A 328 1.07 14.68 0.25
N PRO A 329 0.00 15.17 -0.39
CA PRO A 329 -0.41 14.70 -1.71
C PRO A 329 0.74 14.81 -2.71
N GLU A 330 0.75 13.94 -3.72
CA GLU A 330 1.73 13.95 -4.82
C GLU A 330 3.20 13.74 -4.40
N SER A 331 3.45 13.41 -3.13
CA SER A 331 4.77 13.03 -2.65
C SER A 331 5.11 11.57 -2.97
N PHE A 332 6.38 11.23 -2.84
CA PHE A 332 6.81 9.83 -2.73
C PHE A 332 7.12 9.47 -1.29
N ILE A 333 6.79 8.25 -0.89
CA ILE A 333 7.14 7.67 0.40
C ILE A 333 8.29 6.70 0.16
N VAL A 334 9.41 6.90 0.85
CA VAL A 334 10.56 5.99 0.85
C VAL A 334 10.54 5.19 2.14
N GLN A 335 10.57 3.87 1.98
CA GLN A 335 10.51 2.90 3.05
C GLN A 335 11.79 2.07 3.10
N VAL A 336 12.36 1.89 4.28
CA VAL A 336 13.55 1.06 4.49
C VAL A 336 13.18 -0.42 4.54
N GLY A 337 13.86 -1.21 3.71
CA GLY A 337 13.74 -2.67 3.70
C GLY A 337 14.82 -3.37 4.52
N GLU A 338 14.66 -4.68 4.70
CA GLU A 338 15.56 -5.48 5.54
C GLU A 338 16.98 -5.59 4.98
N ALA A 339 17.19 -5.56 3.66
CA ALA A 339 18.55 -5.56 3.13
C ALA A 339 19.28 -4.26 3.49
N ALA A 340 18.61 -3.11 3.55
CA ALA A 340 19.23 -1.87 4.00
C ALA A 340 19.57 -1.90 5.50
N ASP A 341 18.67 -2.45 6.33
CA ASP A 341 18.91 -2.70 7.75
C ASP A 341 20.19 -3.53 7.93
N ILE A 342 20.30 -4.68 7.25
CA ILE A 342 21.46 -5.57 7.32
C ILE A 342 22.73 -4.89 6.76
N LEU A 343 22.68 -4.31 5.57
CA LEU A 343 23.85 -3.69 4.91
C LEU A 343 24.40 -2.48 5.66
N SER A 344 23.53 -1.77 6.41
CA SER A 344 23.93 -0.65 7.27
C SER A 344 24.45 -1.08 8.64
N GLY A 345 24.43 -2.39 8.95
CA GLY A 345 24.79 -2.90 10.27
C GLY A 345 23.78 -2.51 11.36
N ARG A 346 22.47 -2.62 11.05
CA ARG A 346 21.35 -2.24 11.94
C ARG A 346 21.29 -0.76 12.31
N LYS A 347 21.93 0.11 11.51
CA LYS A 347 21.88 1.57 11.70
C LYS A 347 20.61 2.18 11.10
N LEU A 348 20.04 1.56 10.07
CA LEU A 348 18.73 1.88 9.52
C LEU A 348 17.65 0.95 10.10
N ARG A 349 16.41 1.42 10.14
CA ARG A 349 15.28 0.67 10.68
C ARG A 349 14.41 0.12 9.55
N SER A 350 14.40 -1.21 9.37
CA SER A 350 13.41 -1.85 8.50
C SER A 350 11.97 -1.58 9.00
N THR A 351 11.04 -1.40 8.05
CA THR A 351 9.68 -0.91 8.36
C THR A 351 8.66 -2.03 8.38
N LEU A 352 8.08 -2.33 9.56
CA LEU A 352 6.95 -3.25 9.69
C LEU A 352 5.66 -2.54 9.34
N HIS A 353 5.00 -2.95 8.27
CA HIS A 353 3.86 -2.21 7.74
C HIS A 353 2.76 -3.13 7.21
N ALA A 354 1.56 -2.58 7.11
CA ALA A 354 0.37 -3.20 6.53
C ALA A 354 -0.45 -2.15 5.75
N VAL A 355 -1.41 -2.59 4.96
CA VAL A 355 -2.35 -1.69 4.29
C VAL A 355 -3.76 -2.00 4.77
N SER A 356 -4.41 -1.04 5.42
CA SER A 356 -5.75 -1.19 5.99
C SER A 356 -6.85 -0.74 5.04
N ARG A 357 -8.05 -1.32 5.19
CA ARG A 357 -9.26 -0.83 4.53
C ARG A 357 -9.89 0.30 5.35
N PRO A 358 -10.39 1.37 4.72
CA PRO A 358 -11.14 2.40 5.41
C PRO A 358 -12.40 1.81 6.06
N TYR A 359 -12.76 2.32 7.23
CA TYR A 359 -13.90 1.78 7.98
C TYR A 359 -15.22 2.32 7.47
N GLY A 360 -16.22 1.44 7.37
CA GLY A 360 -17.58 1.84 6.97
C GLY A 360 -17.73 2.23 5.49
N LEU A 361 -16.65 2.20 4.70
CA LEU A 361 -16.63 2.63 3.31
C LEU A 361 -16.29 1.46 2.39
N VAL A 362 -17.35 0.79 1.93
CA VAL A 362 -17.26 -0.47 1.18
C VAL A 362 -16.93 -0.29 -0.31
N ASN A 363 -17.15 0.91 -0.86
CA ASN A 363 -17.02 1.20 -2.30
C ASN A 363 -15.76 1.98 -2.67
N ILE A 364 -14.76 1.97 -1.79
CA ILE A 364 -13.49 2.66 -2.00
C ILE A 364 -12.42 1.64 -2.37
N SER A 365 -11.73 1.90 -3.47
CA SER A 365 -10.49 1.23 -3.83
C SER A 365 -9.30 2.16 -3.59
N ARG A 366 -8.11 1.56 -3.51
CA ARG A 366 -6.86 2.26 -3.31
C ARG A 366 -5.87 1.85 -4.38
N GLU A 367 -5.35 2.83 -5.09
CA GLU A 367 -4.41 2.66 -6.19
C GLU A 367 -3.05 3.18 -5.76
N THR A 368 -1.99 2.41 -6.01
CA THR A 368 -0.62 2.83 -5.71
C THR A 368 0.36 2.21 -6.69
N PHE A 369 1.41 2.95 -7.00
CA PHE A 369 2.57 2.50 -7.75
C PHE A 369 3.79 2.45 -6.83
N VAL A 370 4.53 1.34 -6.92
CA VAL A 370 5.62 1.00 -6.00
C VAL A 370 6.83 0.51 -6.77
N VAL A 371 8.03 0.95 -6.39
CA VAL A 371 9.31 0.50 -6.96
C VAL A 371 10.17 -0.11 -5.86
N PHE A 372 10.54 -1.39 -6.04
CA PHE A 372 11.40 -2.14 -5.13
C PHE A 372 12.86 -2.05 -5.60
N LEU A 373 13.69 -1.37 -4.81
CA LEU A 373 15.12 -1.24 -5.02
C LEU A 373 15.84 -2.30 -4.19
N GLN A 374 16.64 -3.13 -4.85
CA GLN A 374 17.24 -4.30 -4.25
C GLN A 374 18.71 -4.44 -4.64
N PRO A 375 19.51 -5.19 -3.86
CA PRO A 375 20.87 -5.53 -4.27
C PRO A 375 20.89 -6.52 -5.43
N SER A 376 22.05 -6.69 -6.03
CA SER A 376 22.31 -7.80 -6.95
C SER A 376 22.04 -9.14 -6.27
N TRP A 377 21.53 -10.10 -7.04
CA TRP A 377 21.13 -11.41 -6.53
C TRP A 377 22.27 -12.16 -5.81
N ASP A 378 23.51 -11.95 -6.26
CA ASP A 378 24.75 -12.53 -5.74
C ASP A 378 25.38 -11.71 -4.60
N LYS A 379 24.84 -10.53 -4.25
CA LYS A 379 25.35 -9.72 -3.14
C LYS A 379 25.24 -10.50 -1.83
N THR A 380 26.37 -10.76 -1.18
CA THR A 380 26.42 -11.33 0.16
C THR A 380 25.94 -10.31 1.20
N LEU A 381 25.05 -10.74 2.09
CA LEU A 381 24.55 -9.94 3.19
C LEU A 381 25.45 -10.14 4.43
N PRO A 382 26.03 -9.08 5.00
CA PRO A 382 26.89 -9.17 6.18
C PRO A 382 26.02 -9.35 7.44
N TYR A 383 25.59 -10.59 7.70
CA TYR A 383 24.83 -10.94 8.89
C TYR A 383 25.70 -11.70 9.89
N LEU A 384 26.10 -11.01 10.97
CA LEU A 384 26.79 -11.61 12.11
C LEU A 384 25.72 -12.24 13.01
N GLY A 385 25.55 -13.56 12.91
CA GLY A 385 24.46 -14.30 13.52
C GLY A 385 24.44 -14.41 15.05
N HIS A 386 25.01 -13.47 15.83
CA HIS A 386 24.95 -13.53 17.30
C HIS A 386 25.10 -12.18 18.02
N SER A 387 24.19 -11.96 18.97
CA SER A 387 24.28 -11.20 20.23
C SER A 387 25.02 -9.86 20.26
N PHE A 388 24.33 -8.78 19.88
CA PHE A 388 24.36 -7.56 20.71
C PHE A 388 23.10 -7.57 21.57
N ASP A 389 23.16 -8.37 22.63
CA ASP A 389 22.25 -8.25 23.77
C ASP A 389 22.45 -6.86 24.36
N GLY A 390 21.43 -6.03 24.18
CA GLY A 390 21.38 -4.64 24.61
C GLY A 390 20.08 -3.97 24.20
N ASP A 391 19.62 -4.18 22.95
CA ASP A 391 18.40 -3.55 22.42
C ASP A 391 17.63 -4.39 21.39
N ASP A 392 18.03 -5.66 21.14
CA ASP A 392 17.08 -6.60 20.55
C ASP A 392 16.12 -6.93 21.69
N GLU A 393 14.90 -6.40 21.65
CA GLU A 393 13.84 -6.86 22.55
C GLU A 393 13.58 -8.34 22.27
N SER A 394 14.35 -9.18 22.94
CA SER A 394 13.95 -10.52 23.32
C SER A 394 12.70 -10.36 24.17
N ILE A 395 11.55 -10.37 23.51
CA ILE A 395 10.25 -10.58 24.17
C ILE A 395 10.20 -12.06 24.52
N ASP A 396 11.01 -12.45 25.50
CA ASP A 396 10.80 -13.68 26.25
C ASP A 396 9.50 -13.48 27.03
N GLY A 397 8.57 -14.40 26.79
CA GLY A 397 7.14 -14.23 27.01
C GLY A 397 6.67 -14.21 28.46
N ASP A 398 7.41 -13.67 29.43
CA ASP A 398 6.92 -13.69 30.82
C ASP A 398 7.31 -12.53 31.76
N ASN A 399 7.99 -11.45 31.35
CA ASN A 399 8.15 -10.27 32.23
C ASN A 399 8.35 -8.94 31.47
N LEU A 400 7.26 -8.21 31.22
CA LEU A 400 7.27 -6.84 30.68
C LEU A 400 7.06 -5.82 31.80
N ALA A 401 8.15 -5.36 32.41
CA ALA A 401 8.15 -4.14 33.22
C ALA A 401 8.60 -2.98 32.31
N PHE A 402 7.66 -2.12 31.91
CA PHE A 402 7.92 -0.99 31.01
C PHE A 402 8.24 0.31 31.75
N CYS A 403 9.30 0.98 31.33
CA CYS A 403 9.62 2.38 31.66
C CYS A 403 8.92 3.33 30.69
N ASP A 404 7.63 3.52 30.89
CA ASP A 404 6.94 4.82 30.73
C ASP A 404 5.51 4.57 31.23
N GLY A 405 5.00 5.41 32.13
CA GLY A 405 3.82 5.16 32.98
C GLY A 405 2.46 5.01 32.28
N GLN A 406 2.36 4.34 31.14
CA GLN A 406 1.15 4.11 30.37
C GLN A 406 0.84 2.61 30.31
N THR A 407 -0.12 2.17 31.14
CA THR A 407 -0.58 0.77 31.19
C THR A 407 -1.30 0.39 29.90
N ILE A 408 -0.67 -0.45 29.07
CA ILE A 408 -1.29 -1.02 27.87
C ILE A 408 -2.47 -1.92 28.30
N SER A 409 -3.61 -1.78 27.66
CA SER A 409 -4.79 -2.61 27.97
C SER A 409 -4.59 -4.07 27.53
N SER A 410 -5.23 -5.02 28.22
CA SER A 410 -5.13 -6.46 27.90
C SER A 410 -5.51 -6.82 26.46
N SER A 411 -6.37 -6.02 25.81
CA SER A 411 -6.77 -6.19 24.42
C SER A 411 -5.69 -5.72 23.42
N GLU A 412 -4.97 -4.65 23.74
CA GLU A 412 -3.87 -4.13 22.91
C GLU A 412 -2.68 -5.08 22.90
N HIS A 413 -2.33 -5.63 24.06
CA HIS A 413 -1.26 -6.63 24.16
C HIS A 413 -1.54 -7.87 23.30
N LYS A 414 -2.80 -8.34 23.26
CA LYS A 414 -3.19 -9.47 22.40
C LYS A 414 -3.02 -9.14 20.91
N LEU A 415 -3.42 -7.95 20.48
CA LEU A 415 -3.28 -7.53 19.09
C LEU A 415 -1.82 -7.45 18.64
N VAL A 416 -0.93 -6.90 19.47
CA VAL A 416 0.52 -6.87 19.21
C VAL A 416 1.05 -8.30 19.01
N GLN A 417 0.68 -9.23 19.89
CA GLN A 417 1.08 -10.63 19.76
C GLN A 417 0.56 -11.28 18.46
N GLU A 418 -0.68 -10.99 18.07
CA GLU A 418 -1.25 -11.50 16.82
C GLU A 418 -0.52 -10.95 15.58
N ILE A 419 -0.07 -9.69 15.60
CA ILE A 419 0.75 -9.11 14.53
C ILE A 419 2.09 -9.82 14.46
N LEU A 420 2.80 -9.94 15.59
CA LEU A 420 4.13 -10.55 15.62
C LEU A 420 4.13 -12.02 15.21
N LYS A 421 3.05 -12.77 15.50
CA LYS A 421 2.86 -14.14 15.00
C LYS A 421 2.79 -14.23 13.48
N LYS A 422 2.40 -13.15 12.79
CA LYS A 422 2.34 -13.10 11.31
C LYS A 422 3.69 -12.80 10.66
N ILE A 423 4.73 -12.55 11.46
CA ILE A 423 6.05 -12.12 10.99
C ILE A 423 7.10 -13.21 11.25
N PRO A 424 7.68 -13.81 10.21
CA PRO A 424 8.84 -14.68 10.37
C PRO A 424 10.05 -13.87 10.84
N PRO A 425 10.71 -14.26 11.96
CA PRO A 425 11.83 -13.52 12.50
C PRO A 425 13.00 -13.45 11.50
N LEU A 426 13.78 -12.37 11.53
CA LEU A 426 14.90 -12.19 10.62
C LEU A 426 15.96 -13.29 10.78
N SER A 427 16.20 -13.72 12.02
CA SER A 427 17.15 -14.79 12.38
C SER A 427 16.79 -16.17 11.81
N SER A 428 15.51 -16.43 11.47
CA SER A 428 15.12 -17.68 10.79
C SER A 428 15.28 -17.60 9.27
N ARG A 429 15.57 -16.41 8.72
CA ARG A 429 15.59 -16.12 7.29
C ARG A 429 16.96 -15.73 6.75
N VAL A 430 17.85 -15.23 7.60
CA VAL A 430 19.22 -14.82 7.23
C VAL A 430 20.24 -15.64 8.00
N GLN A 431 21.30 -16.05 7.33
CA GLN A 431 22.46 -16.71 7.93
C GLN A 431 23.73 -16.01 7.45
N GLU A 432 24.82 -16.20 8.19
CA GLU A 432 26.13 -15.68 7.80
C GLU A 432 26.53 -16.22 6.41
N GLY A 433 27.05 -15.33 5.55
CA GLY A 433 27.47 -15.68 4.20
C GLY A 433 26.34 -15.82 3.17
N MET A 434 25.08 -15.66 3.57
CA MET A 434 23.93 -15.78 2.66
C MET A 434 23.90 -14.66 1.61
N THR A 435 23.60 -15.02 0.36
CA THR A 435 23.35 -14.08 -0.73
C THR A 435 21.95 -13.47 -0.65
N PHE A 436 21.75 -12.31 -1.28
CA PHE A 436 20.43 -11.68 -1.38
C PHE A 436 19.40 -12.61 -2.05
N ALA A 437 19.79 -13.40 -3.04
CA ALA A 437 18.89 -14.36 -3.69
C ALA A 437 18.43 -15.47 -2.75
N GLU A 438 19.32 -15.99 -1.90
CA GLU A 438 18.97 -17.00 -0.90
C GLU A 438 18.04 -16.41 0.16
N PHE A 439 18.37 -15.21 0.67
CA PHE A 439 17.54 -14.49 1.62
C PHE A 439 16.14 -14.20 1.07
N SER A 440 16.05 -13.71 -0.18
CA SER A 440 14.79 -13.42 -0.85
C SER A 440 13.94 -14.69 -1.04
N ARG A 441 14.54 -15.81 -1.47
CA ARG A 441 13.84 -17.09 -1.58
C ARG A 441 13.33 -17.59 -0.23
N GLN A 442 14.17 -17.55 0.80
CA GLN A 442 13.81 -18.02 2.14
C GLN A 442 12.70 -17.17 2.75
N THR A 443 12.79 -15.84 2.58
CA THR A 443 11.75 -14.90 3.02
C THR A 443 10.44 -15.15 2.29
N THR A 444 10.46 -15.24 0.96
CA THR A 444 9.27 -15.52 0.16
C THR A 444 8.63 -16.85 0.55
N LYS A 445 9.44 -17.89 0.81
CA LYS A 445 8.95 -19.20 1.23
C LYS A 445 8.24 -19.14 2.58
N GLN A 446 8.78 -18.43 3.56
CA GLN A 446 8.17 -18.36 4.90
C GLN A 446 6.89 -17.51 4.93
N TYR A 447 6.82 -16.43 4.14
CA TYR A 447 5.61 -15.64 4.02
C TYR A 447 4.54 -16.34 3.15
N TYR A 448 4.91 -16.79 1.94
CA TYR A 448 3.94 -17.14 0.88
C TYR A 448 4.06 -18.58 0.34
N GLY A 449 5.06 -19.35 0.78
CA GLY A 449 5.26 -20.73 0.33
C GLY A 449 4.16 -21.70 0.80
N GLY A 450 4.27 -22.97 0.41
CA GLY A 450 3.39 -24.02 0.94
C GLY A 450 3.60 -24.18 2.45
N GLY A 451 2.58 -23.82 3.25
CA GLY A 451 2.68 -23.74 4.71
C GLY A 451 3.23 -22.40 5.24
N GLY A 452 3.41 -21.39 4.37
CA GLY A 452 3.81 -20.05 4.76
C GLY A 452 2.71 -19.32 5.56
N ILE A 453 3.14 -18.37 6.39
CA ILE A 453 2.28 -17.71 7.39
C ILE A 453 1.14 -16.90 6.74
N GLN A 454 1.33 -16.46 5.49
CA GLN A 454 0.40 -15.62 4.73
C GLN A 454 -0.08 -16.27 3.43
N GLN A 455 -0.06 -17.61 3.33
CA GLN A 455 -0.44 -18.35 2.12
C GLN A 455 -1.85 -18.02 1.59
N LYS A 456 -2.78 -17.58 2.45
CA LYS A 456 -4.19 -17.39 2.11
C LYS A 456 -4.54 -16.00 1.57
N ASN A 457 -3.59 -15.07 1.56
CA ASN A 457 -3.82 -13.71 1.04
C ASN A 457 -3.87 -13.67 -0.48
#